data_AF-A0A2U9S9M5-F1
#
_entry.id   AF-A0A2U9S9M5-F1
#
_cell.length_a   1.000
_cell.length_b   1.000
_cell.length_c   1.000
_cell.angle_alpha   90.00
_cell.angle_beta   90.00
_cell.angle_gamma   90.00
#
_symmetry.space_group_name_H-M   'P 1'
#
loop_
_entity.id
_entity.type
_entity.pdbx_description
1 polymer ?
#
loop_
_entity_poly.entity_id
_entity_poly.type
_entity_poly.pdbx_seq_one_letter_code
_entity_poly.pdbx_strand_id
1 'polypeptide(L)'
;MPETRMVKTPMARALLLATLAAALLTSGCAGWVRDNTTQAPTPWRRIQPAALPVTLPDSRDFPIVAARMRDTGAVYKSYIVALGNPTVLPGENRLLVDVQTLPDSLFGALVQPPRVFPVPLYTMETLTETTTREFPDMRVKVADGARRNRYGDYDYVIAQDGENSCVLAWQLISDRKRTLPERIEAIRLDYRVCGVGSNIRALLAPFEALTLTLPETVLEAHDLIDGM
;
A
#
# COMPACT_ATOMS: atom_id res chain seq x y z
N MET A 1 -16.37 73.68 44.28
CA MET A 1 -16.53 72.57 43.32
C MET A 1 -15.15 72.15 42.84
N PRO A 2 -14.64 70.96 43.18
CA PRO A 2 -13.45 70.41 42.53
C PRO A 2 -13.85 69.39 41.45
N GLU A 3 -13.35 69.56 40.24
CA GLU A 3 -13.45 68.57 39.17
C GLU A 3 -12.48 67.41 39.41
N THR A 4 -13.01 66.22 39.62
CA THR A 4 -12.26 64.96 39.59
C THR A 4 -11.94 64.56 38.14
N ARG A 5 -10.67 64.63 37.74
CA ARG A 5 -10.18 64.00 36.51
C ARG A 5 -10.05 62.49 36.71
N MET A 6 -10.89 61.72 36.01
CA MET A 6 -10.72 60.28 35.84
C MET A 6 -9.49 59.98 34.97
N VAL A 7 -8.49 59.36 35.57
CA VAL A 7 -7.35 58.75 34.86
C VAL A 7 -7.84 57.47 34.18
N LYS A 8 -7.97 57.47 32.86
CA LYS A 8 -8.25 56.26 32.07
C LYS A 8 -7.00 55.38 32.04
N THR A 9 -7.04 54.26 32.75
CA THR A 9 -5.95 53.28 32.84
C THR A 9 -5.79 52.53 31.51
N PRO A 10 -4.69 52.71 30.74
CA PRO A 10 -4.45 51.96 29.49
C PRO A 10 -4.04 50.50 29.72
N MET A 11 -3.82 50.12 30.98
CA MET A 11 -3.19 48.87 31.40
C MET A 11 -4.06 47.63 31.18
N ALA A 12 -5.39 47.77 31.27
CA ALA A 12 -6.33 46.66 31.09
C ALA A 12 -6.37 46.15 29.63
N ARG A 13 -6.18 47.04 28.65
CA ARG A 13 -6.15 46.66 27.22
C ARG A 13 -4.85 45.96 26.84
N ALA A 14 -3.73 46.37 27.44
CA ALA A 14 -2.43 45.75 27.20
C ALA A 14 -2.38 44.31 27.75
N LEU A 15 -2.99 44.06 28.92
CA LEU A 15 -3.08 42.70 29.48
C LEU A 15 -3.96 41.77 28.63
N LEU A 16 -5.10 42.27 28.13
CA LEU A 16 -6.02 41.50 27.27
C LEU A 16 -5.38 41.11 25.93
N LEU A 17 -4.63 42.03 25.32
CA LEU A 17 -3.86 41.77 24.09
C LEU A 17 -2.74 40.77 24.32
N ALA A 18 -2.03 40.85 25.45
CA ALA A 18 -0.97 39.90 25.79
C ALA A 18 -1.53 38.48 26.03
N THR A 19 -2.69 38.34 26.67
CA THR A 19 -3.36 37.04 26.86
C THR A 19 -3.87 36.45 25.55
N LEU A 20 -4.40 37.28 24.64
CA LEU A 20 -4.82 36.80 23.32
C LEU A 20 -3.63 36.36 22.47
N ALA A 21 -2.52 37.10 22.51
CA ALA A 21 -1.30 36.75 21.79
C ALA A 21 -0.66 35.45 22.33
N ALA A 22 -0.66 35.25 23.65
CA ALA A 22 -0.17 34.01 24.26
C ALA A 22 -1.05 32.79 23.93
N ALA A 23 -2.38 32.96 23.85
CA ALA A 23 -3.30 31.91 23.43
C ALA A 23 -3.12 31.54 21.94
N LEU A 24 -2.91 32.54 21.08
CA LEU A 24 -2.63 32.32 19.65
C LEU A 24 -1.28 31.61 19.44
N LEU A 25 -0.24 31.98 20.20
CA LEU A 25 1.09 31.35 20.11
C LEU A 25 1.13 29.92 20.66
N THR A 26 0.30 29.58 21.64
CA THR A 26 0.22 28.20 22.19
C THR A 26 -0.68 27.28 21.36
N SER A 27 -1.67 27.82 20.65
CA SER A 27 -2.48 27.05 19.68
C SER A 27 -1.72 26.66 18.41
N GLY A 28 -0.59 27.34 18.10
CA GLY A 28 0.24 27.06 16.94
C GLY A 28 1.17 25.84 17.05
N CYS A 29 1.34 25.27 18.25
CA CYS A 29 2.26 24.15 18.50
C CYS A 29 1.56 22.79 18.73
N ALA A 30 0.23 22.75 18.79
CA ALA A 30 -0.53 21.53 19.06
C ALA A 30 -0.97 20.75 17.80
N GLY A 31 -0.62 21.23 16.60
CA GLY A 31 -1.10 20.68 15.33
C GLY A 31 0.00 20.45 14.30
N TRP A 32 1.16 19.92 14.70
CA TRP A 32 2.11 19.39 13.71
C TRP A 32 1.53 18.11 13.12
N VAL A 33 1.01 18.22 11.90
CA VAL A 33 0.59 17.10 11.07
C VAL A 33 1.76 16.13 10.94
N ARG A 34 1.62 14.92 11.51
CA ARG A 34 2.64 13.87 11.38
C ARG A 34 2.74 13.47 9.92
N ASP A 35 3.86 13.82 9.30
CA ASP A 35 4.20 13.37 7.95
C ASP A 35 4.21 11.84 7.91
N ASN A 36 3.33 11.26 7.09
CA ASN A 36 3.15 9.81 7.00
C ASN A 36 4.41 9.09 6.50
N THR A 37 5.35 9.83 5.89
CA THR A 37 6.66 9.34 5.41
C THR A 37 7.63 8.98 6.53
N THR A 38 7.42 9.50 7.74
CA THR A 38 8.28 9.24 8.90
C THR A 38 7.81 8.07 9.76
N GLN A 39 6.68 7.46 9.41
CA GLN A 39 6.11 6.37 10.19
C GLN A 39 6.81 5.06 9.84
N ALA A 40 7.52 4.50 10.82
CA ALA A 40 8.12 3.18 10.69
C ALA A 40 7.03 2.13 10.45
N PRO A 41 7.22 1.19 9.50
CA PRO A 41 6.28 0.10 9.29
C PRO A 41 6.09 -0.73 10.57
N THR A 42 4.86 -1.16 10.83
CA THR A 42 4.61 -2.13 11.90
C THR A 42 5.29 -3.48 11.58
N PRO A 43 5.66 -4.28 12.59
CA PRO A 43 6.11 -5.65 12.35
C PRO A 43 5.08 -6.48 11.56
N TRP A 44 5.56 -7.43 10.76
CA TRP A 44 4.69 -8.36 10.04
C TRP A 44 3.87 -9.21 11.02
N ARG A 45 2.54 -9.20 10.86
CA ARG A 45 1.61 -10.06 11.59
C ARG A 45 0.95 -11.07 10.66
N ARG A 46 0.73 -12.30 11.16
CA ARG A 46 0.02 -13.35 10.42
C ARG A 46 -1.47 -12.99 10.32
N ILE A 47 -2.07 -13.29 9.17
CA ILE A 47 -3.52 -13.16 8.96
C ILE A 47 -4.08 -14.43 8.31
N GLN A 48 -5.41 -14.58 8.41
CA GLN A 48 -6.12 -15.63 7.68
C GLN A 48 -6.30 -15.22 6.21
N PRO A 49 -6.34 -16.17 5.26
CA PRO A 49 -6.59 -15.87 3.85
C PRO A 49 -7.86 -15.04 3.60
N ALA A 50 -8.91 -15.25 4.39
CA ALA A 50 -10.17 -14.49 4.30
C ALA A 50 -10.03 -12.99 4.62
N ALA A 51 -8.93 -12.56 5.24
CA ALA A 51 -8.64 -11.15 5.52
C ALA A 51 -7.83 -10.47 4.40
N LEU A 52 -7.50 -11.18 3.33
CA LEU A 52 -6.76 -10.60 2.20
C LEU A 52 -7.66 -9.66 1.39
N PRO A 53 -7.09 -8.55 0.87
CA PRO A 53 -7.81 -7.65 -0.03
C PRO A 53 -8.03 -8.24 -1.43
N VAL A 54 -7.54 -9.47 -1.65
CA VAL A 54 -7.64 -10.21 -2.91
C VAL A 54 -7.95 -11.66 -2.64
N THR A 55 -8.72 -12.27 -3.53
CA THR A 55 -8.99 -13.70 -3.59
C THR A 55 -8.37 -14.25 -4.87
N LEU A 56 -7.54 -15.28 -4.71
CA LEU A 56 -7.02 -16.07 -5.82
C LEU A 56 -7.98 -17.23 -6.11
N PRO A 57 -8.11 -17.67 -7.37
CA PRO A 57 -8.87 -18.88 -7.67
C PRO A 57 -8.24 -20.10 -6.98
N ASP A 58 -9.07 -21.07 -6.63
CA ASP A 58 -8.58 -22.35 -6.09
C ASP A 58 -7.62 -23.00 -7.08
N SER A 59 -6.36 -23.14 -6.67
CA SER A 59 -5.30 -23.75 -7.46
C SER A 59 -4.71 -24.92 -6.68
N ARG A 60 -4.65 -26.08 -7.32
CA ARG A 60 -3.91 -27.23 -6.78
C ARG A 60 -2.42 -26.97 -6.73
N ASP A 61 -1.91 -26.24 -7.72
CA ASP A 61 -0.47 -26.02 -7.89
C ASP A 61 0.02 -24.85 -7.02
N PHE A 62 -0.84 -23.86 -6.77
CA PHE A 62 -0.51 -22.62 -6.04
C PHE A 62 -1.52 -22.30 -4.93
N PRO A 63 -1.81 -23.21 -3.99
CA PRO A 63 -2.73 -22.93 -2.87
C PRO A 63 -2.16 -21.83 -1.96
N ILE A 64 -3.00 -21.06 -1.29
CA ILE A 64 -2.52 -20.10 -0.28
C ILE A 64 -2.05 -20.87 0.97
N VAL A 65 -0.76 -20.76 1.29
CA VAL A 65 -0.14 -21.46 2.43
C VAL A 65 -0.09 -20.57 3.67
N ALA A 66 0.23 -19.30 3.49
CA ALA A 66 0.28 -18.33 4.58
C ALA A 66 0.06 -16.92 4.06
N ALA A 67 -0.48 -16.07 4.92
CA ALA A 67 -0.61 -14.65 4.65
C ALA A 67 -0.10 -13.82 5.84
N ARG A 68 0.53 -12.70 5.53
CA ARG A 68 1.01 -11.72 6.49
C ARG A 68 0.60 -10.33 6.04
N MET A 69 0.38 -9.44 7.00
CA MET A 69 0.15 -8.02 6.74
C MET A 69 1.03 -7.14 7.62
N ARG A 70 1.23 -5.90 7.19
CA ARG A 70 1.74 -4.81 8.01
C ARG A 70 1.12 -3.49 7.56
N ASP A 71 1.09 -2.54 8.47
CA ASP A 71 0.69 -1.17 8.17
C ASP A 71 1.96 -0.29 8.08
N THR A 72 1.93 0.70 7.21
CA THR A 72 2.94 1.75 7.12
C THR A 72 2.22 3.09 7.11
N GLY A 73 2.37 3.85 8.19
CA GLY A 73 1.56 5.04 8.32
C GLY A 73 0.07 4.73 8.54
N ALA A 74 -0.76 5.76 8.35
CA ALA A 74 -2.21 5.63 8.40
C ALA A 74 -2.85 5.15 7.08
N VAL A 75 -2.11 5.18 5.96
CA VAL A 75 -2.71 5.01 4.62
C VAL A 75 -2.17 3.85 3.80
N TYR A 76 -1.13 3.15 4.26
CA TYR A 76 -0.56 2.02 3.53
C TYR A 76 -0.72 0.72 4.30
N LYS A 77 -1.23 -0.30 3.62
CA LYS A 77 -1.25 -1.68 4.09
C LYS A 77 -0.54 -2.58 3.07
N SER A 78 0.45 -3.32 3.53
CA SER A 78 1.17 -4.31 2.70
C SER A 78 0.77 -5.71 3.13
N TYR A 79 0.61 -6.60 2.16
CA TYR A 79 0.28 -8.00 2.34
C TYR A 79 1.29 -8.87 1.58
N ILE A 80 1.73 -9.95 2.23
CA ILE A 80 2.52 -11.02 1.59
C ILE A 80 1.72 -12.29 1.70
N VAL A 81 1.41 -12.89 0.56
CA VAL A 81 0.77 -14.18 0.43
C VAL A 81 1.81 -15.17 -0.05
N ALA A 82 2.16 -16.15 0.78
CA ALA A 82 2.96 -17.28 0.38
C ALA A 82 2.06 -18.32 -0.28
N LEU A 83 2.41 -18.69 -1.51
CA LEU A 83 1.70 -19.67 -2.31
C LEU A 83 2.42 -21.02 -2.24
N GLY A 84 1.66 -22.08 -2.45
CA GLY A 84 2.18 -23.44 -2.56
C GLY A 84 3.22 -23.50 -3.66
N ASN A 85 4.20 -24.37 -3.44
CA ASN A 85 5.33 -24.46 -4.33
C ASN A 85 5.48 -25.88 -4.88
N PRO A 86 5.34 -26.09 -6.20
CA PRO A 86 5.79 -27.31 -6.85
C PRO A 86 7.32 -27.32 -7.10
N THR A 87 8.04 -26.22 -6.81
CA THR A 87 9.51 -26.10 -6.94
C THR A 87 10.25 -26.26 -5.61
N VAL A 88 11.58 -26.17 -5.67
CA VAL A 88 12.51 -26.63 -4.62
C VAL A 88 12.55 -25.73 -3.37
N LEU A 89 12.28 -24.43 -3.47
CA LEU A 89 12.52 -23.49 -2.37
C LEU A 89 11.22 -22.93 -1.74
N PRO A 90 10.94 -23.17 -0.45
CA PRO A 90 9.76 -22.63 0.22
C PRO A 90 9.68 -21.09 0.15
N GLY A 91 8.49 -20.55 -0.11
CA GLY A 91 8.24 -19.10 -0.12
C GLY A 91 8.64 -18.37 -1.41
N GLU A 92 9.10 -19.10 -2.42
CA GLU A 92 9.36 -18.59 -3.75
C GLU A 92 8.10 -18.07 -4.44
N ASN A 93 7.05 -18.87 -4.38
CA ASN A 93 5.77 -18.50 -4.98
C ASN A 93 5.03 -17.57 -4.04
N ARG A 94 4.73 -16.36 -4.52
CA ARG A 94 4.13 -15.34 -3.68
C ARG A 94 3.33 -14.31 -4.47
N LEU A 95 2.37 -13.72 -3.77
CA LEU A 95 1.67 -12.52 -4.18
C LEU A 95 1.91 -11.44 -3.13
N LEU A 96 2.44 -10.30 -3.56
CA LEU A 96 2.52 -9.08 -2.80
C LEU A 96 1.34 -8.19 -3.20
N VAL A 97 0.67 -7.62 -2.19
CA VAL A 97 -0.39 -6.64 -2.40
C VAL A 97 -0.09 -5.45 -1.53
N ASP A 98 0.02 -4.27 -2.12
CA ASP A 98 0.10 -3.02 -1.37
C ASP A 98 -1.15 -2.20 -1.68
N VAL A 99 -1.85 -1.80 -0.62
CA VAL A 99 -3.07 -1.00 -0.70
C VAL A 99 -2.78 0.39 -0.14
N GLN A 100 -3.07 1.40 -0.94
CA GLN A 100 -3.05 2.80 -0.52
C GLN A 100 -4.49 3.30 -0.36
N THR A 101 -4.83 3.73 0.86
CA THR A 101 -6.11 4.38 1.16
C THR A 101 -5.99 5.89 1.01
N LEU A 102 -7.14 6.56 0.93
CA LEU A 102 -7.23 8.01 1.04
C LEU A 102 -7.14 8.44 2.51
N PRO A 103 -6.55 9.61 2.80
CA PRO A 103 -6.62 10.19 4.13
C PRO A 103 -8.07 10.60 4.47
N ASP A 104 -8.52 10.26 5.67
CA ASP A 104 -9.90 10.56 6.13
C ASP A 104 -10.10 12.05 6.50
N SER A 105 -9.04 12.88 6.50
CA SER A 105 -9.12 14.31 6.89
C SER A 105 -8.62 15.28 5.82
N LEU A 106 -9.23 16.47 5.76
CA LEU A 106 -8.83 17.58 4.87
C LEU A 106 -7.37 18.03 5.10
N PHE A 107 -6.89 17.95 6.34
CA PHE A 107 -5.48 18.22 6.66
C PHE A 107 -4.56 17.09 6.16
N GLY A 108 -4.99 15.83 6.23
CA GLY A 108 -4.29 14.70 5.63
C GLY A 108 -4.26 14.75 4.09
N ALA A 109 -5.24 15.38 3.44
CA ALA A 109 -5.25 15.60 2.00
C ALA A 109 -4.24 16.67 1.53
N LEU A 110 -3.87 17.62 2.40
CA LEU A 110 -2.87 18.65 2.13
C LEU A 110 -1.43 18.13 2.29
N VAL A 111 -1.25 17.08 3.10
CA VAL A 111 0.01 16.35 3.27
C VAL A 111 -0.14 14.98 2.62
N GLN A 112 -0.29 14.98 1.29
CA GLN A 112 -0.27 13.70 0.57
C GLN A 112 1.12 13.09 0.73
N PRO A 113 1.23 11.83 1.20
CA PRO A 113 2.51 11.16 1.17
C PRO A 113 3.02 11.13 -0.28
N PRO A 114 4.34 11.28 -0.51
CA PRO A 114 4.93 11.01 -1.80
C PRO A 114 4.46 9.64 -2.27
N ARG A 115 3.98 9.55 -3.51
CA ARG A 115 3.43 8.32 -4.08
C ARG A 115 4.43 7.18 -3.85
N VAL A 116 4.08 6.25 -2.97
CA VAL A 116 4.92 5.07 -2.68
C VAL A 116 4.97 4.13 -3.88
N PHE A 117 3.97 4.20 -4.78
CA PHE A 117 3.98 3.46 -6.03
C PHE A 117 4.52 4.36 -7.15
N PRO A 118 5.76 4.14 -7.61
CA PRO A 118 6.24 4.79 -8.82
C PRO A 118 5.37 4.37 -10.02
N VAL A 119 5.22 5.28 -10.98
CA VAL A 119 4.60 4.98 -12.28
C VAL A 119 5.64 5.33 -13.35
N PRO A 120 6.17 4.35 -14.10
CA PRO A 120 5.86 2.91 -14.06
C PRO A 120 6.30 2.22 -12.76
N LEU A 121 5.68 1.09 -12.42
CA LEU A 121 6.03 0.30 -11.23
C LEU A 121 7.48 -0.17 -11.24
N TYR A 122 7.99 -0.48 -12.43
CA TYR A 122 9.39 -0.78 -12.67
C TYR A 122 9.94 0.10 -13.79
N THR A 123 11.09 0.69 -13.53
CA THR A 123 12.02 1.14 -14.58
C THR A 123 12.82 -0.06 -15.09
N MET A 124 13.46 0.03 -16.26
CA MET A 124 14.32 -1.05 -16.75
C MET A 124 15.45 -1.40 -15.76
N GLU A 125 15.98 -0.40 -15.05
CA GLU A 125 17.00 -0.58 -14.01
C GLU A 125 16.46 -1.39 -12.82
N THR A 126 15.36 -0.94 -12.21
CA THR A 126 14.74 -1.63 -11.06
C THR A 126 14.18 -2.99 -11.43
N LEU A 127 13.71 -3.16 -12.68
CA LEU A 127 13.31 -4.47 -13.21
C LEU A 127 14.50 -5.41 -13.30
N THR A 128 15.63 -4.95 -13.86
CA THR A 128 16.85 -5.76 -13.99
C THR A 128 17.41 -6.17 -12.63
N GLU A 129 17.45 -5.24 -11.68
CA GLU A 129 17.86 -5.54 -10.30
C GLU A 129 16.93 -6.57 -9.66
N THR A 130 15.62 -6.38 -9.82
CA THR A 130 14.61 -7.29 -9.27
C THR A 130 14.73 -8.68 -9.89
N THR A 131 14.80 -8.80 -11.21
CA THR A 131 14.86 -10.11 -11.88
C THR A 131 16.17 -10.85 -11.60
N THR A 132 17.28 -10.14 -11.45
CA THR A 132 18.56 -10.73 -11.04
C THR A 132 18.47 -11.33 -9.64
N ARG A 133 17.79 -10.64 -8.72
CA ARG A 133 17.57 -11.12 -7.35
C ARG A 133 16.55 -12.27 -7.28
N GLU A 134 15.47 -12.17 -8.04
CA GLU A 134 14.36 -13.13 -7.99
C GLU A 134 14.62 -14.41 -8.77
N PHE A 135 15.44 -14.34 -9.82
CA PHE A 135 15.70 -15.44 -10.75
C PHE A 135 17.21 -15.59 -11.02
N PRO A 136 18.02 -15.90 -9.98
CA PRO A 136 19.43 -16.11 -10.18
C PRO A 136 19.66 -17.24 -11.19
N ASP A 137 20.61 -17.03 -12.10
CA ASP A 137 21.04 -18.00 -13.12
C ASP A 137 19.97 -18.42 -14.16
N MET A 138 18.81 -17.76 -14.19
CA MET A 138 17.78 -18.03 -15.20
C MET A 138 17.88 -17.07 -16.39
N ARG A 139 17.45 -17.53 -17.57
CA ARG A 139 17.29 -16.67 -18.75
C ARG A 139 16.00 -15.88 -18.64
N VAL A 140 16.12 -14.57 -18.42
CA VAL A 140 14.98 -13.65 -18.27
C VAL A 140 14.62 -13.00 -19.61
N LYS A 141 13.33 -12.99 -19.93
CA LYS A 141 12.76 -12.23 -21.05
C LYS A 141 11.58 -11.39 -20.55
N VAL A 142 11.62 -10.08 -20.82
CA VAL A 142 10.46 -9.20 -20.64
C VAL A 142 9.45 -9.48 -21.74
N ALA A 143 8.17 -9.56 -21.40
CA ALA A 143 7.12 -9.77 -22.38
C ALA A 143 7.10 -8.64 -23.43
N ASP A 144 6.84 -9.00 -24.69
CA ASP A 144 6.86 -8.05 -25.81
C ASP A 144 5.71 -7.01 -25.74
N GLY A 145 4.74 -7.21 -24.84
CA GLY A 145 3.67 -6.25 -24.56
C GLY A 145 2.87 -6.62 -23.31
N ALA A 146 2.17 -5.61 -22.77
CA ALA A 146 1.27 -5.78 -21.64
C ALA A 146 0.13 -6.75 -21.99
N ARG A 147 -0.31 -7.52 -20.99
CA ARG A 147 -1.55 -8.30 -21.04
C ARG A 147 -2.63 -7.56 -20.26
N ARG A 148 -3.88 -8.00 -20.38
CA ARG A 148 -5.02 -7.36 -19.73
C ARG A 148 -5.83 -8.36 -18.93
N ASN A 149 -6.13 -8.01 -17.68
CA ASN A 149 -7.13 -8.70 -16.86
C ASN A 149 -8.33 -7.75 -16.63
N ARG A 150 -9.26 -8.13 -15.75
CA ARG A 150 -10.47 -7.34 -15.47
C ARG A 150 -10.19 -5.97 -14.81
N TYR A 151 -8.99 -5.77 -14.29
CA TYR A 151 -8.58 -4.56 -13.57
C TYR A 151 -7.69 -3.63 -14.39
N GLY A 152 -7.35 -4.01 -15.62
CA GLY A 152 -6.57 -3.22 -16.55
C GLY A 152 -5.38 -3.98 -17.13
N ASP A 153 -4.41 -3.22 -17.63
CA ASP A 153 -3.19 -3.77 -18.19
C ASP A 153 -2.23 -4.18 -17.07
N TYR A 154 -1.44 -5.21 -17.32
CA TYR A 154 -0.39 -5.70 -16.45
C TYR A 154 0.80 -6.15 -17.29
N ASP A 155 1.99 -5.97 -16.74
CA ASP A 155 3.23 -6.39 -17.37
C ASP A 155 3.78 -7.62 -16.66
N TYR A 156 4.67 -8.35 -17.33
CA TYR A 156 5.31 -9.50 -16.75
C TYR A 156 6.64 -9.80 -17.42
N VAL A 157 7.49 -10.51 -16.70
CA VAL A 157 8.67 -11.17 -17.24
C VAL A 157 8.54 -12.67 -17.09
N ILE A 158 9.24 -13.37 -17.96
CA ILE A 158 9.41 -14.81 -17.94
C ILE A 158 10.87 -15.09 -17.59
N ALA A 159 11.11 -16.06 -16.71
CA ALA A 159 12.45 -16.58 -16.44
C ALA A 159 12.45 -18.09 -16.63
N GLN A 160 13.42 -18.62 -17.38
CA GLN A 160 13.50 -20.06 -17.69
C GLN A 160 14.91 -20.60 -17.54
N ASP A 161 15.00 -21.83 -17.05
CA ASP A 161 16.20 -22.67 -17.09
C ASP A 161 15.89 -23.98 -17.84
N GLY A 162 16.70 -25.03 -17.64
CA GLY A 162 16.48 -26.33 -18.29
C GLY A 162 15.23 -27.10 -17.80
N GLU A 163 14.69 -26.76 -16.63
CA GLU A 163 13.66 -27.54 -15.93
C GLU A 163 12.47 -26.67 -15.47
N ASN A 164 12.73 -25.43 -15.08
CA ASN A 164 11.79 -24.52 -14.44
C ASN A 164 11.38 -23.38 -15.38
N SER A 165 10.11 -23.01 -15.29
CA SER A 165 9.60 -21.75 -15.83
C SER A 165 9.00 -20.93 -14.70
N CYS A 166 9.36 -19.66 -14.65
CA CYS A 166 8.88 -18.70 -13.68
C CYS A 166 8.30 -17.48 -14.38
N VAL A 167 7.35 -16.84 -13.70
CA VAL A 167 6.82 -15.53 -14.08
C VAL A 167 6.92 -14.58 -12.90
N LEU A 168 7.18 -13.32 -13.20
CA LEU A 168 6.99 -12.19 -12.30
C LEU A 168 6.06 -11.21 -13.03
N ALA A 169 4.83 -11.07 -12.54
CA ALA A 169 3.80 -10.20 -13.11
C ALA A 169 3.45 -9.08 -12.13
N TRP A 170 3.24 -7.86 -12.64
CA TRP A 170 2.91 -6.72 -11.80
C TRP A 170 1.82 -5.85 -12.42
N GLN A 171 1.02 -5.24 -11.55
CA GLN A 171 -0.08 -4.37 -11.95
C GLN A 171 -0.27 -3.25 -10.93
N LEU A 172 -0.51 -2.03 -11.42
CA LEU A 172 -1.02 -0.92 -10.61
C LEU A 172 -2.47 -0.66 -10.99
N ILE A 173 -3.37 -0.83 -10.04
CA ILE A 173 -4.78 -0.54 -10.17
C ILE A 173 -5.01 0.82 -9.49
N SER A 174 -5.42 1.83 -10.27
CA SER A 174 -5.67 3.20 -9.76
C SER A 174 -6.96 3.80 -10.33
N ASP A 175 -7.77 3.02 -11.05
CA ASP A 175 -9.05 3.50 -11.60
C ASP A 175 -10.16 3.47 -10.54
N ARG A 176 -10.34 4.62 -9.88
CA ARG A 176 -11.35 4.82 -8.84
C ARG A 176 -12.78 4.93 -9.35
N LYS A 177 -12.98 5.18 -10.65
CA LYS A 177 -14.32 5.35 -11.21
C LYS A 177 -14.97 4.03 -11.57
N ARG A 178 -14.16 3.02 -11.89
CA ARG A 178 -14.65 1.74 -12.42
C ARG A 178 -14.27 0.53 -11.57
N THR A 179 -13.13 0.60 -10.87
CA THR A 179 -12.50 -0.59 -10.30
C THR A 179 -12.36 -0.53 -8.78
N LEU A 180 -11.89 0.59 -8.24
CA LEU A 180 -11.57 0.69 -6.81
C LEU A 180 -12.74 1.28 -6.00
N PRO A 181 -12.93 0.84 -4.75
CA PRO A 181 -13.82 1.49 -3.79
C PRO A 181 -13.42 2.94 -3.51
N GLU A 182 -14.36 3.77 -3.05
CA GLU A 182 -14.16 5.22 -2.91
C GLU A 182 -12.95 5.62 -2.05
N ARG A 183 -12.65 4.85 -0.99
CA ARG A 183 -11.58 5.13 -0.03
C ARG A 183 -10.22 4.53 -0.42
N ILE A 184 -10.14 3.81 -1.54
CA ILE A 184 -8.88 3.23 -2.02
C ILE A 184 -8.36 4.09 -3.15
N GLU A 185 -7.14 4.59 -2.99
CA GLU A 185 -6.46 5.39 -4.01
C GLU A 185 -5.78 4.50 -5.05
N ALA A 186 -5.07 3.47 -4.59
CA ALA A 186 -4.35 2.55 -5.47
C ALA A 186 -4.12 1.17 -4.83
N ILE A 187 -4.00 0.16 -5.68
CA ILE A 187 -3.55 -1.18 -5.30
C ILE A 187 -2.41 -1.59 -6.23
N ARG A 188 -1.25 -1.90 -5.66
CA ARG A 188 -0.13 -2.53 -6.38
C ARG A 188 -0.19 -4.03 -6.14
N LEU A 189 -0.05 -4.79 -7.21
CA LEU A 189 0.09 -6.24 -7.20
C LEU A 189 1.44 -6.62 -7.80
N ASP A 190 2.09 -7.59 -7.18
CA ASP A 190 3.34 -8.19 -7.65
C ASP A 190 3.31 -9.70 -7.35
N TYR A 191 3.34 -10.50 -8.40
CA TYR A 191 3.06 -11.93 -8.40
C TYR A 191 4.23 -12.69 -9.00
N ARG A 192 4.90 -13.49 -8.17
CA ARG A 192 6.01 -14.38 -8.58
C ARG A 192 5.56 -15.82 -8.40
N VAL A 193 5.60 -16.61 -9.47
CA VAL A 193 5.42 -18.07 -9.38
C VAL A 193 6.35 -18.81 -10.32
N CYS A 194 6.79 -19.98 -9.87
CA CYS A 194 7.59 -20.93 -10.62
C CYS A 194 6.88 -22.28 -10.67
N GLY A 195 7.07 -23.02 -11.76
CA GLY A 195 6.58 -24.38 -11.90
C GLY A 195 7.45 -25.21 -12.84
N VAL A 196 7.64 -26.48 -12.48
CA VAL A 196 8.35 -27.46 -13.31
C VAL A 196 7.49 -27.81 -14.52
N GLY A 197 8.06 -27.74 -15.72
CA GLY A 197 7.36 -28.07 -16.98
C GLY A 197 6.09 -27.24 -17.26
N SER A 198 5.84 -26.20 -16.47
CA SER A 198 4.64 -25.38 -16.56
C SER A 198 4.74 -24.40 -17.71
N ASN A 199 3.70 -24.31 -18.52
CA ASN A 199 3.65 -23.28 -19.54
C ASN A 199 3.31 -21.91 -18.92
N ILE A 200 3.79 -20.84 -19.54
CA ILE A 200 3.65 -19.45 -19.05
C ILE A 200 2.18 -19.05 -18.85
N ARG A 201 1.27 -19.53 -19.69
CA ARG A 201 -0.16 -19.23 -19.58
C ARG A 201 -0.75 -19.81 -18.28
N ALA A 202 -0.39 -21.04 -17.93
CA ALA A 202 -0.85 -21.67 -16.70
C ALA A 202 -0.31 -20.94 -15.45
N LEU A 203 0.95 -20.48 -15.49
CA LEU A 203 1.56 -19.73 -14.39
C LEU A 203 0.87 -18.38 -14.16
N LEU A 204 0.45 -17.69 -15.23
CA LEU A 204 -0.25 -16.40 -15.15
C LEU A 204 -1.74 -16.54 -14.81
N ALA A 205 -2.38 -17.68 -15.07
CA ALA A 205 -3.82 -17.84 -14.93
C ALA A 205 -4.39 -17.42 -13.56
N PRO A 206 -3.78 -17.74 -12.40
CA PRO A 206 -4.26 -17.27 -11.11
C PRO A 206 -4.22 -15.75 -10.97
N PHE A 207 -3.21 -15.09 -11.53
CA PHE A 207 -3.09 -13.64 -11.53
C PHE A 207 -4.15 -12.98 -12.44
N GLU A 208 -4.47 -13.59 -13.58
CA GLU A 208 -5.48 -13.07 -14.49
C GLU A 208 -6.91 -13.23 -13.94
N ALA A 209 -7.14 -14.26 -13.13
CA ALA A 209 -8.44 -14.59 -12.54
C ALA A 209 -8.62 -14.10 -11.10
N LEU A 210 -7.63 -13.40 -10.53
CA LEU A 210 -7.76 -12.85 -9.18
C LEU A 210 -8.95 -11.90 -9.07
N THR A 211 -9.54 -11.82 -7.89
CA THR A 211 -10.64 -10.90 -7.59
C THR A 211 -10.28 -10.02 -6.40
N LEU A 212 -10.51 -8.71 -6.50
CA LEU A 212 -10.42 -7.79 -5.37
C LEU A 212 -11.57 -8.06 -4.38
N THR A 213 -11.21 -8.30 -3.13
CA THR A 213 -12.10 -8.59 -2.00
C THR A 213 -11.75 -7.67 -0.84
N LEU A 214 -11.55 -6.39 -1.13
CA LEU A 214 -11.20 -5.37 -0.14
C LEU A 214 -12.27 -5.37 0.96
N PRO A 215 -11.94 -5.79 2.20
CA PRO A 215 -12.93 -5.82 3.25
C PRO A 215 -13.29 -4.38 3.65
N GLU A 216 -14.56 -4.15 3.98
CA GLU A 216 -15.03 -2.88 4.55
C GLU A 216 -14.22 -2.51 5.81
N THR A 217 -13.62 -3.48 6.50
CA THR A 217 -12.76 -3.27 7.68
C THR A 217 -11.40 -2.63 7.40
N VAL A 218 -11.00 -2.43 6.13
CA VAL A 218 -9.91 -1.47 5.81
C VAL A 218 -10.28 -0.06 6.29
N LEU A 219 -11.56 0.19 6.55
CA LEU A 219 -12.14 1.45 7.04
C LEU A 219 -12.25 1.57 8.58
N GLU A 220 -12.03 0.50 9.36
CA GLU A 220 -12.43 0.46 10.79
C GLU A 220 -11.29 0.34 11.81
N ALA A 221 -10.04 0.57 11.41
CA ALA A 221 -8.93 0.54 12.36
C ALA A 221 -8.70 1.90 13.03
N HIS A 222 -9.70 2.49 13.71
CA HIS A 222 -9.50 3.60 14.68
C HIS A 222 -10.56 3.71 15.80
N ASP A 223 -11.68 2.97 15.78
CA ASP A 223 -12.79 3.21 16.74
C ASP A 223 -12.74 2.40 18.04
N LEU A 224 -11.64 1.71 18.38
CA LEU A 224 -11.56 0.86 19.58
C LEU A 224 -10.47 1.24 20.60
N ILE A 225 -9.86 2.43 20.51
CA ILE A 225 -8.90 2.90 21.53
C ILE A 225 -9.39 4.11 22.33
N ASP A 226 -10.41 4.85 21.88
CA ASP A 226 -10.99 5.99 22.64
C ASP A 226 -12.27 5.63 23.42
N GLY A 227 -12.48 4.33 23.69
CA GLY A 227 -13.68 3.81 24.36
C GLY A 227 -13.46 3.19 25.75
N MET A 228 -12.35 3.48 26.44
CA MET A 228 -12.12 3.09 27.84
C MET A 228 -11.47 4.19 28.66
#